data_AF-A0A7J9J8M2-F1
#
_entry.id   AF-A0A7J9J8M2-F1
#
_cell.length_a   1.000
_cell.length_b   1.000
_cell.length_c   1.000
_cell.angle_alpha   90.00
_cell.angle_beta   90.00
_cell.angle_gamma   90.00
#
_symmetry.space_group_name_H-M   'P 1'
#
loop_
_entity.id
_entity.type
_entity.pdbx_description
1 polymer ?
#
loop_
_entity_poly.entity_id
_entity_poly.type
_entity_poly.pdbx_seq_one_letter_code
_entity_poly.pdbx_strand_id
1 'polypeptide(L)'
;MATSTMKTSFIAIILGGMVAGMVKAQCGNTCSATECCSRFGFCGTGDDFCGVNCRGGPCVNNGVSIADIVTQEFFDGILNQAASTCVGRSFYSRGVFLDALNSFTQFARIGSVEDSRREIAAFFAHATHETGSFCHIEEDGGASKDYCDETKTDYPCNPSKGYYGRGPLQLTWNYNYGPAGSDIGFNGLDAPETVANDPLISFKAAIWFWMSNVA
;
A
#
# COMPACT_ATOMS: atom_id res chain seq x y z
N MET A 1 53.14 49.14 32.00
CA MET A 1 53.55 48.42 30.77
C MET A 1 54.30 47.16 31.17
N ALA A 2 53.61 46.02 31.10
CA ALA A 2 54.18 44.67 31.07
C ALA A 2 53.01 43.74 30.71
N THR A 3 52.85 43.48 29.41
CA THR A 3 51.84 42.59 28.83
C THR A 3 52.26 41.14 29.07
N SER A 4 51.47 40.39 29.84
CA SER A 4 51.63 38.95 30.02
C SER A 4 50.76 38.20 29.00
N THR A 5 51.42 37.41 28.16
CA THR A 5 50.83 36.65 27.05
C THR A 5 50.21 35.36 27.57
N MET A 6 48.88 35.30 27.71
CA MET A 6 48.18 34.07 28.10
C MET A 6 47.96 33.19 26.86
N LYS A 7 48.73 32.11 26.74
CA LYS A 7 48.55 31.06 25.73
C LYS A 7 47.23 30.34 25.97
N THR A 8 46.24 30.55 25.11
CA THR A 8 45.00 29.76 25.12
C THR A 8 45.22 28.52 24.26
N SER A 9 45.39 27.37 24.90
CA SER A 9 45.53 26.08 24.25
C SER A 9 44.26 25.72 23.49
N PHE A 10 44.42 25.40 22.20
CA PHE A 10 43.40 24.81 21.35
C PHE A 10 43.03 23.42 21.87
N ILE A 11 41.79 23.24 22.34
CA ILE A 11 41.16 21.91 22.41
C ILE A 11 40.19 21.84 21.23
N ALA A 12 40.68 21.30 20.12
CA ALA A 12 39.84 20.89 19.01
C ALA A 12 39.07 19.64 19.45
N ILE A 13 37.82 19.81 19.89
CA ILE A 13 36.89 18.69 20.02
C ILE A 13 36.50 18.30 18.59
N ILE A 14 37.20 17.32 18.04
CA ILE A 14 36.75 16.63 16.83
C ILE A 14 35.51 15.84 17.24
N LEU A 15 34.32 16.41 17.01
CA LEU A 15 33.09 15.63 16.92
C LEU A 15 33.19 14.74 15.67
N GLY A 16 33.86 13.59 15.83
CA GLY A 16 33.67 12.44 14.96
C GLY A 16 32.31 11.84 15.30
N GLY A 17 31.28 12.24 14.56
CA GLY A 17 29.90 11.82 14.81
C GLY A 17 29.15 11.56 13.51
N MET A 18 29.37 10.36 12.97
CA MET A 18 28.53 9.59 12.06
C MET A 18 27.82 10.38 10.94
N VAL A 19 28.34 10.24 9.72
CA VAL A 19 27.51 10.36 8.52
C VAL A 19 26.41 9.31 8.68
N ALA A 20 25.21 9.75 9.07
CA ALA A 20 24.00 8.97 8.89
C ALA A 20 23.81 8.83 7.38
N GLY A 21 24.52 7.87 6.78
CA GLY A 21 24.10 7.32 5.51
C GLY A 21 22.65 6.92 5.69
N MET A 22 21.77 7.50 4.90
CA MET A 22 20.39 7.05 4.80
C MET A 22 20.46 5.56 4.49
N VAL A 23 20.32 4.70 5.50
CA VAL A 23 20.15 3.27 5.28
C VAL A 23 18.80 3.17 4.61
N LYS A 24 18.79 3.11 3.28
CA LYS A 24 17.59 2.84 2.52
C LYS A 24 17.09 1.49 3.03
N ALA A 25 16.01 1.53 3.79
CA ALA A 25 15.20 0.38 4.11
C ALA A 25 14.81 -0.28 2.78
N GLN A 26 15.55 -1.34 2.42
CA GLN A 26 15.40 -2.06 1.16
C GLN A 26 15.34 -3.54 1.50
N CYS A 27 14.15 -3.95 1.86
CA CYS A 27 13.80 -5.33 1.62
C CYS A 27 13.59 -5.53 0.13
N GLY A 28 14.37 -6.43 -0.41
CA GLY A 28 14.15 -7.05 -1.71
C GLY A 28 14.67 -8.47 -1.65
N ASN A 29 15.30 -8.92 -2.73
CA ASN A 29 16.03 -10.21 -2.81
C ASN A 29 17.31 -10.26 -1.95
N THR A 30 17.44 -9.33 -0.99
CA THR A 30 18.61 -9.09 -0.15
C THR A 30 18.54 -9.80 1.18
N CYS A 31 17.34 -10.12 1.67
CA CYS A 31 17.20 -10.93 2.88
C CYS A 31 17.57 -12.39 2.57
N SER A 32 18.23 -13.06 3.51
CA SER A 32 18.45 -14.50 3.38
C SER A 32 17.13 -15.25 3.38
N ALA A 33 17.11 -16.50 2.88
CA ALA A 33 15.89 -17.30 2.77
C ALA A 33 15.21 -17.56 4.13
N THR A 34 15.93 -17.40 5.24
CA THR A 34 15.43 -17.58 6.61
C THR A 34 15.09 -16.27 7.31
N GLU A 35 15.36 -15.13 6.68
CA GLU A 35 15.08 -13.81 7.24
C GLU A 35 13.81 -13.22 6.66
N CYS A 36 13.08 -12.55 7.54
CA CYS A 36 11.91 -11.77 7.19
C CYS A 36 12.31 -10.33 6.86
N CYS A 37 11.53 -9.72 6.00
CA CYS A 37 11.51 -8.28 5.85
C CYS A 37 10.54 -7.67 6.86
N SER A 38 11.06 -6.91 7.82
CA SER A 38 10.23 -6.17 8.77
C SER A 38 9.34 -5.14 8.06
N ARG A 39 8.33 -4.66 8.79
CA ARG A 39 7.47 -3.55 8.34
C ARG A 39 8.23 -2.25 8.03
N PHE A 40 9.48 -2.14 8.46
CA PHE A 40 10.35 -0.98 8.26
C PHE A 40 11.41 -1.21 7.20
N GLY A 41 11.39 -2.34 6.50
CA GLY A 41 12.31 -2.62 5.41
C GLY A 41 13.70 -3.11 5.85
N PHE A 42 13.79 -3.79 7.00
CA PHE A 42 15.02 -4.41 7.50
C PHE A 42 14.92 -5.93 7.51
N CYS A 43 16.00 -6.62 7.15
CA CYS A 43 16.10 -8.08 7.21
C CYS A 43 16.45 -8.54 8.63
N GLY A 44 15.81 -9.61 9.10
CA GLY A 44 16.14 -10.25 10.36
C GLY A 44 15.21 -11.39 10.72
N THR A 45 15.39 -11.94 11.91
CA THR A 45 14.60 -13.06 12.45
C THR A 45 13.90 -12.66 13.74
N GLY A 46 12.85 -13.39 14.11
CA GLY A 46 12.08 -13.13 15.33
C GLY A 46 10.94 -12.14 15.09
N ASP A 47 10.15 -11.90 16.13
CA ASP A 47 8.83 -11.25 16.00
C ASP A 47 8.91 -9.81 15.47
N ASP A 48 9.99 -9.07 15.79
CA ASP A 48 10.19 -7.69 15.29
C ASP A 48 10.35 -7.60 13.76
N PHE A 49 10.77 -8.71 13.13
CA PHE A 49 11.00 -8.80 11.69
C PHE A 49 9.95 -9.63 10.98
N CYS A 50 9.57 -10.75 11.58
CA CYS A 50 8.68 -11.75 11.00
C CYS A 50 7.23 -11.61 11.42
N GLY A 51 6.93 -10.80 12.45
CA GLY A 51 5.59 -10.63 12.97
C GLY A 51 4.77 -9.62 12.18
N VAL A 52 4.10 -8.73 12.92
CA VAL A 52 3.09 -7.81 12.40
C VAL A 52 3.62 -6.97 11.23
N ASN A 53 2.89 -7.01 10.11
CA ASN A 53 3.15 -6.24 8.89
C ASN A 53 4.53 -6.52 8.26
N CYS A 54 5.08 -7.71 8.47
CA CYS A 54 6.22 -8.23 7.71
C CYS A 54 5.93 -8.22 6.20
N ARG A 55 6.86 -7.68 5.39
CA ARG A 55 6.64 -7.40 3.96
C ARG A 55 7.17 -8.49 3.03
N GLY A 56 7.86 -9.49 3.55
CA GLY A 56 8.46 -10.57 2.74
C GLY A 56 9.29 -11.56 3.55
N GLY A 57 9.62 -12.70 2.96
CA GLY A 57 10.27 -13.81 3.66
C GLY A 57 9.27 -14.66 4.46
N PRO A 58 9.74 -15.44 5.45
CA PRO A 58 8.89 -16.35 6.23
C PRO A 58 8.07 -15.62 7.31
N CYS A 59 7.27 -14.63 6.90
CA CYS A 59 6.38 -13.87 7.79
C CYS A 59 5.38 -14.79 8.50
N VAL A 60 5.17 -14.55 9.80
CA VAL A 60 4.23 -15.28 10.65
C VAL A 60 2.86 -14.59 10.62
N ASN A 61 1.80 -15.37 10.44
CA ASN A 61 0.43 -14.89 10.52
C ASN A 61 -0.50 -15.98 11.09
N ASN A 62 -1.76 -15.65 11.33
CA ASN A 62 -2.71 -16.56 11.99
C ASN A 62 -3.22 -17.72 11.10
N GLY A 63 -2.78 -17.81 9.85
CA GLY A 63 -3.10 -18.91 8.94
C GLY A 63 -4.56 -18.99 8.50
N VAL A 64 -5.39 -17.98 8.78
CA VAL A 64 -6.81 -18.02 8.43
C VAL A 64 -7.01 -18.06 6.90
N SER A 65 -7.97 -18.89 6.46
CA SER A 65 -8.46 -18.88 5.09
C SER A 65 -9.40 -17.69 4.88
N ILE A 66 -8.92 -16.66 4.18
CA ILE A 66 -9.77 -15.52 3.79
C ILE A 66 -10.86 -15.97 2.82
N ALA A 67 -10.61 -17.01 2.01
CA ALA A 67 -11.59 -17.58 1.11
C ALA A 67 -12.80 -18.19 1.85
N ASP A 68 -12.60 -18.66 3.09
CA ASP A 68 -13.66 -19.22 3.93
C ASP A 68 -14.48 -18.13 4.64
N ILE A 69 -13.91 -16.94 4.82
CA ILE A 69 -14.61 -15.77 5.40
C ILE A 69 -15.35 -15.00 4.30
N VAL A 70 -14.64 -14.65 3.23
CA VAL A 70 -15.18 -13.99 2.05
C VAL A 70 -15.71 -15.08 1.13
N THR A 71 -16.89 -15.62 1.42
CA THR A 71 -17.54 -16.61 0.55
C THR A 71 -18.10 -15.96 -0.72
N GLN A 72 -18.53 -16.76 -1.69
CA GLN A 72 -19.19 -16.23 -2.89
C GLN A 72 -20.48 -15.49 -2.50
N GLU A 73 -21.26 -16.04 -1.58
CA GLU A 73 -22.49 -15.44 -1.09
C GLU A 73 -22.24 -14.11 -0.36
N PHE A 74 -21.17 -14.01 0.43
CA PHE A 74 -20.78 -12.76 1.07
C PHE A 74 -20.47 -11.68 0.02
N PHE A 75 -19.64 -12.01 -0.96
CA PHE A 75 -19.22 -11.06 -1.99
C PHE A 75 -20.39 -10.64 -2.90
N ASP A 76 -21.22 -11.60 -3.31
CA ASP A 76 -22.42 -11.35 -4.10
C ASP A 76 -23.46 -10.56 -3.31
N GLY A 77 -23.55 -10.75 -2.00
CA GLY A 77 -24.39 -9.96 -1.10
C GLY A 77 -24.03 -8.47 -1.10
N ILE A 78 -22.75 -8.13 -1.30
CA ILE A 78 -22.32 -6.75 -1.49
C ILE A 78 -22.69 -6.27 -2.90
N LEU A 79 -22.26 -7.00 -3.93
CA LEU A 79 -22.49 -6.64 -5.34
C LEU A 79 -23.98 -6.41 -5.64
N ASN A 80 -24.86 -7.24 -5.07
CA ASN A 80 -26.31 -7.18 -5.30
C ASN A 80 -27.01 -5.99 -4.64
N GLN A 81 -26.31 -5.17 -3.87
CA GLN A 81 -26.82 -3.87 -3.44
C GLN A 81 -26.74 -2.82 -4.55
N ALA A 82 -25.82 -2.97 -5.51
CA ALA A 82 -25.72 -2.10 -6.68
C ALA A 82 -26.73 -2.51 -7.76
N ALA A 83 -27.22 -1.52 -8.52
CA ALA A 83 -28.12 -1.75 -9.64
C ALA A 83 -27.49 -2.68 -10.69
N SER A 84 -28.30 -3.52 -11.34
CA SER A 84 -27.81 -4.50 -12.34
C SER A 84 -27.13 -3.85 -13.55
N THR A 85 -27.39 -2.57 -13.81
CA THR A 85 -26.78 -1.76 -14.87
C THR A 85 -25.40 -1.20 -14.52
N CYS A 86 -24.95 -1.34 -13.26
CA CYS A 86 -23.66 -0.84 -12.82
C CYS A 86 -22.51 -1.61 -13.50
N VAL A 87 -21.59 -0.86 -14.12
CA VAL A 87 -20.45 -1.42 -14.87
C VAL A 87 -19.48 -2.21 -14.00
N GLY A 88 -19.32 -1.80 -12.73
CA GLY A 88 -18.42 -2.48 -11.79
C GLY A 88 -18.85 -3.92 -11.47
N ARG A 89 -20.13 -4.28 -11.68
CA ARG A 89 -20.63 -5.65 -11.44
C ARG A 89 -19.98 -6.71 -12.32
N SER A 90 -19.59 -6.35 -13.55
CA SER A 90 -18.86 -7.25 -14.46
C SER A 90 -17.34 -7.18 -14.29
N PHE A 91 -16.85 -6.21 -13.52
CA PHE A 91 -15.41 -5.95 -13.35
C PHE A 91 -14.88 -6.56 -12.06
N TYR A 92 -15.58 -6.38 -10.93
CA TYR A 92 -15.16 -6.90 -9.64
C TYR A 92 -15.72 -8.30 -9.38
N SER A 93 -14.84 -9.24 -9.03
CA SER A 93 -15.24 -10.58 -8.63
C SER A 93 -14.47 -11.07 -7.41
N ARG A 94 -15.09 -11.99 -6.65
CA ARG A 94 -14.45 -12.66 -5.52
C ARG A 94 -13.14 -13.33 -5.92
N GLY A 95 -13.11 -14.01 -7.07
CA GLY A 95 -11.91 -14.72 -7.55
C GLY A 95 -10.74 -13.77 -7.70
N VAL A 96 -10.94 -12.63 -8.37
CA VAL A 96 -9.89 -11.63 -8.58
C VAL A 96 -9.45 -10.98 -7.26
N PHE A 97 -10.38 -10.73 -6.33
CA PHE A 97 -10.01 -10.29 -4.98
C PHE A 97 -9.08 -11.29 -4.29
N LEU A 98 -9.40 -12.59 -4.32
CA LEU A 98 -8.56 -13.63 -3.72
C LEU A 98 -7.21 -13.76 -4.43
N ASP A 99 -7.16 -13.62 -5.75
CA ASP A 99 -5.92 -13.62 -6.52
C ASP A 99 -5.00 -12.45 -6.15
N ALA A 100 -5.57 -11.28 -5.84
CA ALA A 100 -4.81 -10.12 -5.39
C ALA A 100 -4.10 -10.38 -4.06
N LEU A 101 -4.70 -11.16 -3.15
CA LEU A 101 -4.14 -11.50 -1.83
C LEU A 101 -2.84 -12.29 -1.90
N ASN A 102 -2.52 -12.91 -3.04
CA ASN A 102 -1.22 -13.57 -3.25
C ASN A 102 -0.04 -12.59 -3.15
N SER A 103 -0.28 -11.28 -3.34
CA SER A 103 0.71 -10.22 -3.14
C SER A 103 0.68 -9.62 -1.72
N PHE A 104 -0.29 -9.98 -0.89
CA PHE A 104 -0.53 -9.36 0.43
C PHE A 104 -0.83 -10.42 1.48
N THR A 105 0.16 -11.28 1.75
CA THR A 105 -0.01 -12.44 2.65
C THR A 105 -0.41 -12.07 4.08
N GLN A 106 -0.12 -10.84 4.52
CA GLN A 106 -0.44 -10.33 5.85
C GLN A 106 -1.84 -9.70 5.96
N PHE A 107 -2.46 -9.27 4.86
CA PHE A 107 -3.78 -8.64 4.88
C PHE A 107 -4.79 -9.54 5.60
N ALA A 108 -5.49 -9.00 6.59
CA ALA A 108 -6.48 -9.74 7.40
C ALA A 108 -5.97 -11.04 8.03
N ARG A 109 -4.66 -11.16 8.31
CA ARG A 109 -4.09 -12.34 9.01
C ARG A 109 -3.26 -11.98 10.24
N ILE A 110 -3.35 -10.73 10.71
CA ILE A 110 -2.72 -10.28 11.94
C ILE A 110 -3.70 -10.44 13.12
N GLY A 111 -3.20 -10.96 14.25
CA GLY A 111 -4.01 -11.14 15.45
C GLY A 111 -4.90 -12.39 15.41
N SER A 112 -6.05 -12.33 16.06
CA SER A 112 -6.99 -13.44 16.14
C SER A 112 -7.82 -13.60 14.86
N VAL A 113 -8.52 -14.73 14.73
CA VAL A 113 -9.47 -14.94 13.62
C VAL A 113 -10.62 -13.93 13.67
N GLU A 114 -11.00 -13.44 14.85
CA GLU A 114 -11.99 -12.37 14.99
C GLU A 114 -11.46 -11.02 14.47
N ASP A 115 -10.18 -10.73 14.66
CA ASP A 115 -9.54 -9.53 14.10
C ASP A 115 -9.53 -9.61 12.56
N SER A 116 -9.24 -10.78 11.99
CA SER A 116 -9.36 -11.03 10.55
C SER A 116 -10.77 -10.72 10.02
N ARG A 117 -11.82 -11.19 10.71
CA ARG A 117 -13.22 -10.90 10.31
C ARG A 117 -13.52 -9.40 10.35
N ARG A 118 -13.04 -8.70 11.38
CA ARG A 118 -13.24 -7.25 11.54
C ARG A 118 -12.51 -6.46 10.46
N GLU A 119 -11.27 -6.82 10.14
CA GLU A 119 -10.49 -6.15 9.11
C GLU A 119 -11.11 -6.36 7.72
N ILE A 120 -11.52 -7.58 7.39
CA ILE A 120 -12.24 -7.88 6.13
C ILE A 120 -13.53 -7.06 6.04
N ALA A 121 -14.32 -7.04 7.12
CA ALA A 121 -15.57 -6.26 7.15
C ALA A 121 -15.30 -4.76 6.97
N ALA A 122 -14.26 -4.22 7.61
CA ALA A 122 -13.90 -2.81 7.49
C ALA A 122 -13.40 -2.46 6.08
N PHE A 123 -12.52 -3.28 5.49
CA PHE A 123 -12.05 -3.09 4.12
C PHE A 123 -13.21 -3.06 3.13
N PHE A 124 -14.12 -4.03 3.20
CA PHE A 124 -15.28 -4.07 2.32
C PHE A 124 -16.27 -2.94 2.62
N ALA A 125 -16.47 -2.53 3.86
CA ALA A 125 -17.31 -1.36 4.19
C ALA A 125 -16.78 -0.08 3.52
N HIS A 126 -15.48 0.18 3.61
CA HIS A 126 -14.86 1.31 2.91
C HIS A 126 -15.00 1.15 1.39
N ALA A 127 -14.68 -0.02 0.84
CA ALA A 127 -14.81 -0.25 -0.59
C ALA A 127 -16.24 -0.02 -1.10
N THR A 128 -17.25 -0.46 -0.33
CA THR A 128 -18.66 -0.21 -0.68
C THR A 128 -19.03 1.25 -0.64
N HIS A 129 -18.51 2.00 0.33
CA HIS A 129 -18.76 3.43 0.42
C HIS A 129 -18.18 4.17 -0.78
N GLU A 130 -16.90 3.93 -1.09
CA GLU A 130 -16.17 4.63 -2.14
C GLU A 130 -16.69 4.34 -3.55
N THR A 131 -17.24 3.14 -3.78
CA THR A 131 -17.66 2.70 -5.12
C THR A 131 -19.17 2.59 -5.30
N GLY A 132 -19.98 2.91 -4.28
CA GLY A 132 -21.41 2.64 -4.30
C GLY A 132 -21.71 1.14 -4.46
N SER A 133 -21.16 0.33 -3.56
CA SER A 133 -21.26 -1.14 -3.57
C SER A 133 -20.73 -1.78 -4.86
N PHE A 134 -19.51 -1.40 -5.25
CA PHE A 134 -18.84 -1.85 -6.48
C PHE A 134 -19.57 -1.46 -7.76
N CYS A 135 -20.34 -0.36 -7.74
CA CYS A 135 -20.99 0.16 -8.95
C CYS A 135 -19.99 0.91 -9.84
N HIS A 136 -19.18 1.78 -9.23
CA HIS A 136 -18.24 2.66 -9.92
C HIS A 136 -16.82 2.05 -9.90
N ILE A 137 -16.13 2.18 -11.03
CA ILE A 137 -14.71 1.81 -11.17
C ILE A 137 -13.85 3.08 -11.10
N GLU A 138 -14.31 4.14 -11.74
CA GLU A 138 -13.68 5.46 -11.76
C GLU A 138 -14.56 6.48 -11.03
N GLU A 139 -13.95 7.52 -10.48
CA GLU A 139 -14.65 8.68 -9.90
C GLU A 139 -15.57 9.32 -10.94
N ASP A 140 -16.81 9.61 -10.54
CA ASP A 140 -17.76 10.34 -11.37
C ASP A 140 -17.24 11.75 -11.71
N GLY A 141 -17.03 12.02 -12.99
CA GLY A 141 -16.45 13.29 -13.46
C GLY A 141 -14.94 13.43 -13.18
N GLY A 142 -14.28 12.37 -12.70
CA GLY A 142 -12.85 12.37 -12.40
C GLY A 142 -11.98 12.77 -13.58
N ALA A 143 -12.32 12.36 -14.80
CA ALA A 143 -11.59 12.72 -16.02
C ALA A 143 -11.53 14.24 -16.33
N SER A 144 -12.34 15.06 -15.66
CA SER A 144 -12.27 16.53 -15.75
C SER A 144 -11.28 17.17 -14.76
N LYS A 145 -10.66 16.37 -13.90
CA LYS A 145 -9.72 16.78 -12.86
C LYS A 145 -8.42 15.97 -12.99
N ASP A 146 -7.28 16.62 -12.92
CA ASP A 146 -5.98 15.95 -13.07
C ASP A 146 -5.51 15.26 -11.79
N TYR A 147 -5.89 15.76 -10.60
CA TYR A 147 -5.42 15.29 -9.29
C TYR A 147 -3.89 15.15 -9.24
N CYS A 148 -3.22 16.19 -9.74
CA CYS A 148 -1.78 16.27 -9.75
C CYS A 148 -1.29 17.25 -8.68
N ASP A 149 -0.43 16.79 -7.78
CA ASP A 149 0.36 17.68 -6.91
C ASP A 149 1.77 17.82 -7.51
N GLU A 150 1.98 18.91 -8.23
CA GLU A 150 3.27 19.27 -8.87
C GLU A 150 4.41 19.47 -7.86
N THR A 151 4.10 19.63 -6.57
CA THR A 151 5.14 19.75 -5.53
C THR A 151 5.80 18.42 -5.19
N LYS A 152 5.22 17.29 -5.63
CA LYS A 152 5.73 15.93 -5.40
C LYS A 152 6.71 15.52 -6.49
N THR A 153 7.95 15.99 -6.39
CA THR A 153 8.99 15.74 -7.40
C THR A 153 9.44 14.29 -7.50
N ASP A 154 9.24 13.47 -6.47
CA ASP A 154 9.54 12.03 -6.50
C ASP A 154 8.53 11.23 -7.35
N TYR A 155 7.33 11.78 -7.56
CA TYR A 155 6.25 11.18 -8.34
C TYR A 155 5.69 12.23 -9.32
N PRO A 156 6.49 12.67 -10.31
CA PRO A 156 6.14 13.78 -11.19
C PRO A 156 4.89 13.45 -12.00
N CYS A 157 4.08 14.48 -12.25
CA CYS A 157 2.86 14.32 -13.03
C CYS A 157 3.17 14.18 -14.51
N ASN A 158 2.46 13.27 -15.18
CA ASN A 158 2.41 13.22 -16.62
C ASN A 158 1.30 14.17 -17.10
N PRO A 159 1.60 15.21 -17.90
CA PRO A 159 0.62 16.21 -18.31
C PRO A 159 -0.50 15.68 -19.21
N SER A 160 -0.36 14.45 -19.74
CA SER A 160 -1.38 13.77 -20.54
C SER A 160 -2.25 12.81 -19.71
N LYS A 161 -2.10 12.79 -18.39
CA LYS A 161 -2.75 11.83 -17.49
C LYS A 161 -3.47 12.53 -16.34
N GLY A 162 -4.48 11.84 -15.81
CA GLY A 162 -5.23 12.22 -14.62
C GLY A 162 -5.19 11.10 -13.57
N TYR A 163 -4.97 11.50 -12.32
CA TYR A 163 -4.84 10.64 -11.14
C TYR A 163 -6.09 10.67 -10.26
N TYR A 164 -7.27 10.82 -10.87
CA TYR A 164 -8.55 10.75 -10.17
C TYR A 164 -8.84 9.35 -9.60
N GLY A 165 -9.87 9.26 -8.76
CA GLY A 165 -10.23 8.03 -8.05
C GLY A 165 -10.45 6.84 -8.97
N ARG A 166 -9.76 5.72 -8.71
CA ARG A 166 -10.01 4.42 -9.38
C ARG A 166 -9.97 3.25 -8.42
N GLY A 167 -10.75 2.23 -8.73
CA GLY A 167 -10.76 0.96 -8.00
C GLY A 167 -11.52 1.00 -6.68
N PRO A 168 -11.44 -0.10 -5.88
CA PRO A 168 -12.27 -0.30 -4.70
C PRO A 168 -12.13 0.78 -3.61
N LEU A 169 -10.94 1.35 -3.42
CA LEU A 169 -10.69 2.43 -2.46
C LEU A 169 -10.38 3.77 -3.15
N GLN A 170 -10.80 3.93 -4.41
CA GLN A 170 -10.67 5.17 -5.18
C GLN A 170 -9.28 5.81 -5.07
N LEU A 171 -8.24 5.04 -5.44
CA LEU A 171 -6.85 5.51 -5.42
C LEU A 171 -6.75 6.84 -6.20
N THR A 172 -6.26 7.88 -5.54
CA THR A 172 -6.25 9.25 -6.06
C THR A 172 -4.89 9.90 -5.81
N TRP A 173 -4.45 10.79 -6.69
CA TRP A 173 -3.19 11.56 -6.67
C TRP A 173 -1.94 10.83 -7.16
N ASN A 174 -1.10 11.55 -7.91
CA ASN A 174 0.20 11.11 -8.43
C ASN A 174 1.09 10.44 -7.36
N TYR A 175 1.14 11.01 -6.16
CA TYR A 175 1.94 10.49 -5.06
C TYR A 175 1.40 9.20 -4.42
N ASN A 176 0.20 8.76 -4.78
CA ASN A 176 -0.33 7.44 -4.41
C ASN A 176 -0.19 6.46 -5.59
N TYR A 177 -0.48 6.89 -6.81
CA TYR A 177 -0.33 6.06 -8.01
C TYR A 177 1.12 5.64 -8.25
N GLY A 178 2.08 6.55 -8.13
CA GLY A 178 3.51 6.28 -8.31
C GLY A 178 4.03 5.14 -7.43
N PRO A 179 3.96 5.24 -6.10
CA PRO A 179 4.43 4.17 -5.21
C PRO A 179 3.60 2.89 -5.32
N ALA A 180 2.27 2.98 -5.47
CA ALA A 180 1.44 1.79 -5.72
C ALA A 180 1.93 1.05 -6.97
N GLY A 181 2.20 1.78 -8.05
CA GLY A 181 2.75 1.25 -9.29
C GLY A 181 4.06 0.50 -9.10
N SER A 182 4.99 1.13 -8.39
CA SER A 182 6.29 0.53 -8.04
C SER A 182 6.13 -0.78 -7.25
N ASP A 183 5.21 -0.82 -6.28
CA ASP A 183 5.09 -1.96 -5.37
C ASP A 183 4.30 -3.13 -5.95
N ILE A 184 3.24 -2.85 -6.74
CA ILE A 184 2.32 -3.89 -7.22
C ILE A 184 2.50 -4.22 -8.71
N GLY A 185 3.43 -3.55 -9.40
CA GLY A 185 3.90 -3.91 -10.73
C GLY A 185 3.11 -3.31 -11.90
N PHE A 186 2.76 -2.02 -11.83
CA PHE A 186 2.19 -1.28 -12.97
C PHE A 186 2.79 0.13 -13.10
N ASN A 187 2.67 0.77 -14.26
CA ASN A 187 3.14 2.15 -14.42
C ASN A 187 2.08 3.14 -13.90
N GLY A 188 2.16 3.51 -12.64
CA GLY A 188 1.20 4.41 -12.01
C GLY A 188 1.23 5.85 -12.53
N LEU A 189 2.37 6.33 -13.04
CA LEU A 189 2.50 7.73 -13.48
C LEU A 189 2.09 7.91 -14.95
N ASP A 190 2.44 6.97 -15.84
CA ASP A 190 2.12 7.05 -17.28
C ASP A 190 0.95 6.16 -17.72
N ALA A 191 0.48 5.24 -16.88
CA ALA A 191 -0.69 4.41 -17.16
C ALA A 191 -1.61 4.23 -15.93
N PRO A 192 -2.02 5.32 -15.23
CA PRO A 192 -2.90 5.23 -14.06
C PRO A 192 -4.25 4.57 -14.37
N GLU A 193 -4.73 4.65 -15.62
CA GLU A 193 -5.94 3.97 -16.09
C GLU A 193 -5.88 2.44 -15.96
N THR A 194 -4.70 1.85 -15.76
CA THR A 194 -4.55 0.40 -15.51
C THR A 194 -5.40 -0.04 -14.31
N VAL A 195 -5.52 0.81 -13.27
CA VAL A 195 -6.33 0.53 -12.07
C VAL A 195 -7.82 0.38 -12.40
N ALA A 196 -8.30 0.99 -13.49
CA ALA A 196 -9.69 0.87 -13.96
C ALA A 196 -9.89 -0.18 -15.06
N ASN A 197 -8.81 -0.63 -15.70
CA ASN A 197 -8.89 -1.56 -16.85
C ASN A 197 -8.52 -3.00 -16.47
N ASP A 198 -7.72 -3.19 -15.42
CA ASP A 198 -7.31 -4.51 -14.93
C ASP A 198 -7.88 -4.73 -13.52
N PRO A 199 -8.84 -5.66 -13.33
CA PRO A 199 -9.48 -5.86 -12.04
C PRO A 199 -8.53 -6.44 -10.98
N LEU A 200 -7.47 -7.16 -11.39
CA LEU A 200 -6.46 -7.66 -10.46
C LEU A 200 -5.62 -6.49 -9.93
N ILE A 201 -5.16 -5.61 -10.82
CA ILE A 201 -4.43 -4.39 -10.40
C ILE A 201 -5.34 -3.47 -9.58
N SER A 202 -6.63 -3.40 -9.91
CA SER A 202 -7.63 -2.63 -9.16
C SER A 202 -7.71 -3.07 -7.69
N PHE A 203 -7.87 -4.38 -7.45
CA PHE A 203 -7.87 -4.92 -6.09
C PHE A 203 -6.51 -4.79 -5.41
N LYS A 204 -5.41 -5.05 -6.12
CA LYS A 204 -4.07 -4.87 -5.55
C LYS A 204 -3.82 -3.43 -5.12
N ALA A 205 -4.27 -2.44 -5.87
CA ALA A 205 -4.13 -1.02 -5.54
C ALA A 205 -4.90 -0.67 -4.25
N ALA A 206 -6.12 -1.17 -4.11
CA ALA A 206 -6.91 -1.00 -2.89
C ALA A 206 -6.27 -1.67 -1.66
N ILE A 207 -5.83 -2.93 -1.81
CA ILE A 207 -5.20 -3.67 -0.70
C ILE A 207 -3.84 -3.05 -0.35
N TRP A 208 -3.06 -2.60 -1.35
CA TRP A 208 -1.84 -1.84 -1.13
C TRP A 208 -2.12 -0.60 -0.29
N PHE A 209 -3.11 0.21 -0.68
CA PHE A 209 -3.45 1.43 0.06
C PHE A 209 -3.82 1.12 1.51
N TRP A 210 -4.64 0.09 1.73
CA TRP A 210 -5.02 -0.38 3.05
C TRP A 210 -3.79 -0.77 3.90
N MET A 211 -2.93 -1.63 3.36
CA MET A 211 -1.75 -2.15 4.05
C MET A 211 -0.65 -1.10 4.27
N SER A 212 -0.63 -0.03 3.46
CA SER A 212 0.40 1.01 3.54
C SER A 212 -0.02 2.23 4.35
N ASN A 213 -1.31 2.53 4.44
CA ASN A 213 -1.79 3.80 5.01
C ASN A 213 -2.88 3.65 6.07
N VAL A 214 -3.44 2.46 6.29
CA VAL A 214 -4.54 2.23 7.23
C VAL A 214 -4.15 1.22 8.32
N ALA A 215 -3.61 0.07 7.93
CA ALA A 215 -3.32 -1.08 8.81
C ALA A 215 -1.95 -1.03 9.52
#